data_AF-A0AAV1XAN8-F1
#
_entry.id   AF-A0AAV1XAN8-F1
#
_cell.length_a   1.000
_cell.length_b   1.000
_cell.length_c   1.000
_cell.angle_alpha   90.00
_cell.angle_beta   90.00
_cell.angle_gamma   90.00
#
_symmetry.space_group_name_H-M   'P 1'
#
loop_
_entity.id
_entity.type
_entity.pdbx_description
1 polymer ?
#
loop_
_entity_poly.entity_id
_entity_poly.type
_entity_poly.pdbx_seq_one_letter_code
_entity_poly.pdbx_strand_id
1 'polypeptide(L)'
;MHSRNQWGGSFELSTDNLEVASGGHHGNSHAGEWDRAALLDHGGGQSQQQRFDLDETLQSWVLERAAEKKKKKYVDFGCIMVSHKALKWIIGSIVVAFCVIALPIIITKSLPKHHSQPTSPDNYTIALHKALLFFNAQKCLNGSTTPDDHYCWQKPEDMTYERSTITIFKGPDLAGEMAAALASASIVFQDDLTYSTTLIKGATTLFAFARDSGKRATYSHGDPNIQPYYNSTGYYDEYMWGAAWLYYATGNSSYISLATNPSIPKKAKAFNMIPDFSVLSWNNKLPAAMLLLTRFRMFLNPGYPYEDMLKMYHNIDYIMGKNPINMSYIVGYGNRFPKHVHHRGASTPNDNNHYSCTGGWKWRDNPNGNPNNITGAMVGGPDRFDQFHDSRSNYNFTEPTMAGNAGLVAALISLTNTIGTGIDKNTIFSKVPPLGPQNPPPPPPWKP
;
A
#
# COMPACT_ATOMS: atom_id res chain seq x y z
N MET A 1 31.65 1.71 11.16
CA MET A 1 30.44 1.22 10.46
C MET A 1 29.51 2.40 10.25
N HIS A 2 29.40 2.87 9.00
CA HIS A 2 28.49 3.94 8.62
C HIS A 2 27.06 3.39 8.43
N SER A 3 26.06 4.25 8.51
CA SER A 3 24.69 3.97 8.12
C SER A 3 24.64 3.68 6.61
N ARG A 4 24.43 2.41 6.22
CA ARG A 4 24.03 2.08 4.85
C ARG A 4 22.66 2.70 4.60
N ASN A 5 22.58 3.71 3.74
CA ASN A 5 21.30 4.21 3.27
C ASN A 5 20.65 3.16 2.35
N GLN A 6 19.74 2.35 2.93
CA GLN A 6 19.04 1.29 2.21
C GLN A 6 18.03 1.83 1.16
N TRP A 7 17.80 3.15 1.11
CA TRP A 7 16.88 3.81 0.18
C TRP A 7 17.59 4.37 -1.07
N GLY A 8 18.85 4.00 -1.29
CA GLY A 8 19.65 4.46 -2.41
C GLY A 8 20.24 5.85 -2.18
N GLY A 9 21.32 6.13 -2.90
CA GLY A 9 22.13 7.34 -2.83
C GLY A 9 23.47 7.06 -3.52
N SER A 10 24.15 8.10 -4.00
CA SER A 10 25.40 7.92 -4.74
C SER A 10 26.51 7.38 -3.83
N PHE A 11 27.23 6.32 -4.23
CA PHE A 11 28.26 5.69 -3.39
C PHE A 11 29.66 5.89 -3.97
N GLU A 12 30.34 6.97 -3.56
CA GLU A 12 31.77 7.15 -3.82
C GLU A 12 32.61 6.55 -2.67
N LEU A 13 33.57 5.70 -3.02
CA LEU A 13 34.52 5.14 -2.06
C LEU A 13 35.65 6.15 -1.80
N SER A 14 35.60 6.81 -0.64
CA SER A 14 36.80 7.41 -0.06
C SER A 14 37.79 6.29 0.29
N THR A 15 38.94 6.28 -0.38
CA THR A 15 40.02 5.31 -0.14
C THR A 15 40.90 5.79 1.00
N ASP A 16 40.93 5.04 2.11
CA ASP A 16 42.16 4.94 2.90
C ASP A 16 42.24 3.60 3.67
N ASN A 17 43.43 3.27 4.17
CA ASN A 17 43.83 1.88 4.38
C ASN A 17 43.62 1.30 5.80
N LEU A 18 43.25 0.01 5.79
CA LEU A 18 43.59 -1.07 6.74
C LEU A 18 44.18 -0.71 8.12
N GLU A 19 43.56 -1.25 9.18
CA GLU A 19 44.25 -2.29 9.95
C GLU A 19 43.28 -3.31 10.57
N VAL A 20 43.81 -4.38 11.17
CA VAL A 20 43.08 -5.64 11.49
C VAL A 20 43.13 -5.97 12.97
N ALA A 21 42.01 -6.44 13.54
CA ALA A 21 41.99 -7.19 14.78
C ALA A 21 40.96 -8.34 14.72
N SER A 22 41.35 -9.52 15.21
CA SER A 22 40.50 -10.71 15.34
C SER A 22 40.28 -11.04 16.82
N GLY A 23 39.14 -11.63 17.16
CA GLY A 23 38.83 -12.04 18.53
C GLY A 23 37.46 -12.70 18.63
N GLY A 24 37.44 -14.03 18.69
CA GLY A 24 36.24 -14.82 18.99
C GLY A 24 36.35 -15.52 20.35
N HIS A 25 35.22 -15.90 20.95
CA HIS A 25 35.18 -16.78 22.11
C HIS A 25 33.91 -17.65 22.13
N HIS A 26 33.96 -18.76 22.86
CA HIS A 26 32.88 -19.75 22.97
C HIS A 26 31.82 -19.36 24.01
N GLY A 27 30.60 -19.85 23.81
CA GLY A 27 29.53 -19.89 24.82
C GLY A 27 28.49 -20.93 24.43
N ASN A 28 28.31 -21.98 25.25
CA ASN A 28 27.44 -23.13 24.95
C ASN A 28 26.63 -23.51 26.21
N SER A 29 25.29 -23.55 26.10
CA SER A 29 24.42 -24.19 27.09
C SER A 29 22.99 -24.35 26.60
N HIS A 30 22.42 -25.54 26.84
CA HIS A 30 21.02 -25.97 27.00
C HIS A 30 19.87 -25.08 26.46
N ALA A 31 18.96 -25.58 25.60
CA ALA A 31 18.07 -26.75 25.73
C ALA A 31 16.98 -26.58 26.81
N GLY A 32 15.72 -26.72 26.40
CA GLY A 32 14.53 -26.46 27.22
C GLY A 32 13.23 -26.58 26.43
N GLU A 33 12.93 -27.78 25.93
CA GLU A 33 11.66 -28.08 25.26
C GLU A 33 10.48 -28.01 26.23
N TRP A 34 9.38 -27.36 25.83
CA TRP A 34 8.08 -27.46 26.52
C TRP A 34 6.96 -27.48 25.48
N ASP A 35 6.50 -28.68 25.12
CA ASP A 35 5.35 -28.89 24.25
C ASP A 35 4.61 -30.18 24.64
N ARG A 36 3.48 -30.05 25.37
CA ARG A 36 2.30 -30.93 25.25
C ARG A 36 1.12 -30.53 26.14
N ALA A 37 -0.05 -31.06 25.79
CA ALA A 37 -1.33 -30.79 26.43
C ALA A 37 -1.93 -32.01 27.18
N ALA A 38 -2.71 -31.73 28.22
CA ALA A 38 -3.85 -32.52 28.74
C ALA A 38 -4.85 -31.48 29.34
N LEU A 39 -6.18 -31.55 29.26
CA LEU A 39 -7.22 -32.62 29.33
C LEU A 39 -7.50 -33.19 30.73
N LEU A 40 -8.80 -33.12 31.09
CA LEU A 40 -9.48 -33.67 32.30
C LEU A 40 -9.10 -32.96 33.63
N ASP A 41 -9.95 -32.84 34.67
CA ASP A 41 -11.39 -33.13 34.91
C ASP A 41 -11.86 -32.14 36.05
N HIS A 42 -13.02 -32.10 36.73
CA HIS A 42 -14.27 -32.88 36.90
C HIS A 42 -15.38 -31.90 37.42
N GLY A 43 -16.66 -32.22 37.73
CA GLY A 43 -17.46 -33.45 37.63
C GLY A 43 -18.75 -33.37 38.48
N GLY A 44 -19.76 -34.22 38.16
CA GLY A 44 -21.05 -34.38 38.88
C GLY A 44 -22.14 -33.34 38.54
N GLY A 45 -23.45 -33.63 38.55
CA GLY A 45 -24.23 -34.87 38.80
C GLY A 45 -25.71 -34.50 39.11
N GLN A 46 -26.74 -35.38 39.11
CA GLN A 46 -26.88 -36.81 38.75
C GLN A 46 -28.37 -37.12 38.37
N SER A 47 -28.63 -38.11 37.49
CA SER A 47 -29.94 -38.76 37.23
C SER A 47 -31.08 -37.88 36.63
N GLN A 48 -32.22 -38.40 36.11
CA GLN A 48 -32.76 -39.76 36.00
C GLN A 48 -33.54 -39.95 34.67
N GLN A 49 -34.07 -41.14 34.39
CA GLN A 49 -34.61 -41.56 33.08
C GLN A 49 -35.92 -42.37 33.22
N GLN A 50 -37.06 -41.90 32.66
CA GLN A 50 -38.17 -42.75 32.15
C GLN A 50 -39.30 -41.97 31.43
N ARG A 51 -40.28 -42.72 30.90
CA ARG A 51 -41.42 -42.28 30.06
C ARG A 51 -42.69 -42.04 30.90
N PHE A 52 -43.66 -41.24 30.43
CA PHE A 52 -44.97 -41.76 29.96
C PHE A 52 -45.82 -40.64 29.28
N ASP A 53 -47.09 -40.94 28.98
CA ASP A 53 -47.97 -40.30 27.99
C ASP A 53 -48.80 -39.08 28.48
N LEU A 54 -49.76 -38.69 27.62
CA LEU A 54 -50.82 -37.67 27.67
C LEU A 54 -51.62 -37.63 29.01
N ASP A 55 -52.51 -36.67 29.31
CA ASP A 55 -53.37 -35.84 28.42
C ASP A 55 -53.97 -34.59 29.13
N GLU A 56 -54.81 -33.84 28.40
CA GLU A 56 -55.84 -32.87 28.87
C GLU A 56 -55.36 -31.53 29.51
N THR A 57 -56.10 -30.41 29.43
CA THR A 57 -57.29 -30.01 28.63
C THR A 57 -57.32 -28.47 28.46
N LEU A 58 -57.97 -27.96 27.40
CA LEU A 58 -58.97 -26.87 27.44
C LEU A 58 -59.54 -26.49 26.05
N GLN A 59 -60.73 -27.03 25.74
CA GLN A 59 -61.88 -26.38 25.05
C GLN A 59 -61.64 -25.54 23.75
N SER A 60 -61.99 -26.03 22.54
CA SER A 60 -63.34 -26.08 21.90
C SER A 60 -63.90 -24.71 21.43
N TRP A 61 -64.47 -24.51 20.23
CA TRP A 61 -65.60 -25.24 19.59
C TRP A 61 -65.64 -25.21 18.04
N VAL A 62 -66.61 -25.94 17.46
CA VAL A 62 -66.84 -26.19 16.01
C VAL A 62 -68.36 -26.52 15.79
N LEU A 63 -69.09 -26.27 14.69
CA LEU A 63 -68.81 -25.97 13.27
C LEU A 63 -69.97 -25.15 12.63
N GLU A 64 -69.65 -24.32 11.62
CA GLU A 64 -70.44 -23.97 10.41
C GLU A 64 -71.81 -23.22 10.37
N ARG A 65 -71.99 -22.54 9.21
CA ARG A 65 -73.21 -22.16 8.44
C ARG A 65 -74.41 -21.43 9.08
N ALA A 66 -74.58 -20.17 8.66
CA ALA A 66 -75.75 -19.73 7.89
C ALA A 66 -75.37 -18.55 6.96
N ALA A 67 -76.13 -18.28 5.90
CA ALA A 67 -75.79 -17.24 4.92
C ALA A 67 -76.97 -16.33 4.55
N GLU A 68 -76.75 -15.01 4.58
CA GLU A 68 -77.67 -14.02 4.00
C GLU A 68 -76.96 -13.01 3.10
N LYS A 69 -77.62 -12.63 2.00
CA LYS A 69 -77.09 -11.70 0.98
C LYS A 69 -77.58 -10.26 1.24
N LYS A 70 -76.67 -9.33 1.55
CA LYS A 70 -76.96 -7.88 1.48
C LYS A 70 -76.31 -7.25 0.23
N LYS A 71 -77.15 -6.67 -0.64
CA LYS A 71 -76.74 -6.04 -1.91
C LYS A 71 -75.77 -4.88 -1.64
N LYS A 72 -74.67 -4.80 -2.39
CA LYS A 72 -73.71 -3.68 -2.35
C LYS A 72 -74.00 -2.70 -3.49
N LYS A 73 -73.96 -1.40 -3.23
CA LYS A 73 -73.92 -0.38 -4.29
C LYS A 73 -72.53 -0.37 -4.95
N TYR A 74 -72.54 -0.15 -6.27
CA TYR A 74 -71.37 0.08 -7.10
C TYR A 74 -71.40 1.54 -7.60
N VAL A 75 -70.26 2.03 -8.09
CA VAL A 75 -70.14 3.30 -8.82
C VAL A 75 -69.46 2.96 -10.14
N ASP A 76 -69.99 3.48 -11.23
CA ASP A 76 -69.52 3.20 -12.58
C ASP A 76 -68.52 4.28 -13.03
N PHE A 77 -67.43 3.85 -13.65
CA PHE A 77 -66.40 4.68 -14.27
C PHE A 77 -66.11 4.20 -15.71
N GLY A 78 -67.18 3.93 -16.48
CA GLY A 78 -67.17 3.86 -17.95
C GLY A 78 -66.64 2.55 -18.56
N CYS A 79 -65.68 1.89 -17.90
CA CYS A 79 -65.13 0.60 -18.33
C CYS A 79 -64.91 -0.42 -17.19
N ILE A 80 -64.96 -0.02 -15.90
CA ILE A 80 -64.65 -0.93 -14.77
C ILE A 80 -65.60 -0.71 -13.58
N MET A 81 -66.30 -1.77 -13.17
CA MET A 81 -67.22 -1.80 -12.02
C MET A 81 -66.49 -2.17 -10.71
N VAL A 82 -66.14 -1.17 -9.89
CA VAL A 82 -65.45 -1.37 -8.59
C VAL A 82 -66.42 -1.22 -7.42
N SER A 83 -66.36 -2.13 -6.44
CA SER A 83 -67.22 -2.04 -5.25
C SER A 83 -66.78 -0.92 -4.29
N HIS A 84 -67.74 -0.27 -3.64
CA HIS A 84 -67.49 0.88 -2.75
C HIS A 84 -66.63 0.56 -1.49
N LYS A 85 -66.41 -0.74 -1.18
CA LYS A 85 -65.41 -1.16 -0.17
C LYS A 85 -64.01 -1.30 -0.78
N ALA A 86 -63.90 -1.88 -1.98
CA ALA A 86 -62.61 -2.05 -2.67
C ALA A 86 -61.98 -0.69 -3.02
N LEU A 87 -62.76 0.28 -3.50
CA LEU A 87 -62.28 1.63 -3.81
C LEU A 87 -61.66 2.32 -2.58
N LYS A 88 -62.29 2.18 -1.40
CA LYS A 88 -61.75 2.73 -0.14
C LYS A 88 -60.45 2.05 0.28
N TRP A 89 -60.31 0.73 0.09
CA TRP A 89 -59.05 0.02 0.36
C TRP A 89 -57.94 0.42 -0.62
N ILE A 90 -58.24 0.58 -1.91
CA ILE A 90 -57.25 1.02 -2.92
C ILE A 90 -56.74 2.43 -2.59
N ILE A 91 -57.64 3.39 -2.34
CA ILE A 91 -57.26 4.77 -1.96
C ILE A 91 -56.47 4.76 -0.64
N GLY A 92 -56.90 3.96 0.36
CA GLY A 92 -56.17 3.79 1.61
C GLY A 92 -54.74 3.28 1.42
N SER A 93 -54.55 2.23 0.62
CA SER A 93 -53.23 1.69 0.31
C SER A 93 -52.33 2.68 -0.45
N ILE A 94 -52.90 3.50 -1.35
CA ILE A 94 -52.16 4.55 -2.05
C ILE A 94 -51.71 5.65 -1.07
N VAL A 95 -52.57 6.08 -0.14
CA VAL A 95 -52.20 7.06 0.90
C VAL A 95 -51.14 6.49 1.84
N VAL A 96 -51.26 5.23 2.27
CA VAL A 96 -50.24 4.57 3.11
C VAL A 96 -48.91 4.44 2.35
N ALA A 97 -48.91 4.03 1.08
CA ALA A 97 -47.70 3.99 0.27
C ALA A 97 -47.06 5.38 0.08
N PHE A 98 -47.88 6.43 -0.07
CA PHE A 98 -47.38 7.81 -0.12
C PHE A 98 -46.74 8.22 1.22
N CYS A 99 -47.40 7.97 2.36
CA CYS A 99 -46.88 8.31 3.68
C CYS A 99 -45.63 7.52 4.09
N VAL A 100 -45.51 6.25 3.68
CA VAL A 100 -44.42 5.34 4.09
C VAL A 100 -43.24 5.35 3.11
N ILE A 101 -43.46 5.62 1.82
CA ILE A 101 -42.42 5.56 0.78
C ILE A 101 -42.12 6.95 0.21
N ALA A 102 -43.13 7.69 -0.26
CA ALA A 102 -42.90 8.98 -0.90
C ALA A 102 -42.50 10.07 0.10
N LEU A 103 -43.16 10.14 1.26
CA LEU A 103 -42.89 11.17 2.27
C LEU A 103 -41.44 11.12 2.79
N PRO A 104 -40.87 9.96 3.17
CA PRO A 104 -39.46 9.90 3.59
C PRO A 104 -38.47 10.22 2.46
N ILE A 105 -38.78 9.86 1.21
CA ILE A 105 -37.95 10.24 0.04
C ILE A 105 -37.98 11.75 -0.20
N ILE A 106 -39.14 12.40 -0.03
CA ILE A 106 -39.27 13.86 -0.13
C ILE A 106 -38.51 14.54 1.02
N ILE A 107 -38.70 14.08 2.27
CA ILE A 107 -38.02 14.63 3.45
C ILE A 107 -36.50 14.50 3.32
N THR A 108 -35.98 13.32 2.94
CA THR A 108 -34.53 13.10 2.77
C THR A 108 -33.90 13.83 1.57
N LYS A 109 -34.70 14.23 0.56
CA LYS A 109 -34.25 15.10 -0.54
C LYS A 109 -34.42 16.59 -0.26
N SER A 110 -35.34 16.99 0.62
CA SER A 110 -35.66 18.40 0.92
C SER A 110 -34.98 18.92 2.19
N LEU A 111 -34.52 18.04 3.08
CA LEU A 111 -33.64 18.41 4.18
C LEU A 111 -32.32 18.96 3.59
N PRO A 112 -31.87 20.17 4.01
CA PRO A 112 -30.58 20.67 3.59
C PRO A 112 -29.49 19.74 4.14
N LYS A 113 -28.70 19.15 3.24
CA LYS A 113 -27.51 18.38 3.63
C LYS A 113 -26.55 19.32 4.35
N HIS A 114 -26.49 19.25 5.68
CA HIS A 114 -25.37 19.77 6.44
C HIS A 114 -24.11 19.07 5.95
N HIS A 115 -23.38 19.74 5.06
CA HIS A 115 -22.03 19.35 4.72
C HIS A 115 -21.21 19.60 5.97
N SER A 116 -20.80 18.53 6.63
CA SER A 116 -19.83 18.59 7.72
C SER A 116 -18.64 19.42 7.24
N GLN A 117 -18.33 20.51 7.93
CA GLN A 117 -17.18 21.35 7.62
C GLN A 117 -15.94 20.45 7.48
N PRO A 118 -15.13 20.59 6.41
CA PRO A 118 -13.93 19.79 6.27
C PRO A 118 -13.04 20.04 7.48
N THR A 119 -12.79 18.99 8.26
CA THR A 119 -11.88 19.04 9.40
C THR A 119 -10.52 19.54 8.94
N SER A 120 -9.91 20.44 9.72
CA SER A 120 -8.57 20.95 9.42
C SER A 120 -7.60 19.77 9.21
N PRO A 121 -6.81 19.74 8.11
CA PRO A 121 -5.93 18.61 7.82
C PRO A 121 -5.00 18.28 8.99
N ASP A 122 -4.90 17.00 9.33
CA ASP A 122 -3.97 16.55 10.36
C ASP A 122 -2.50 16.73 9.92
N ASN A 123 -1.57 16.71 10.88
CA ASN A 123 -0.15 16.95 10.62
C ASN A 123 0.45 15.96 9.61
N TYR A 124 -0.05 14.71 9.57
CA TYR A 124 0.40 13.69 8.61
C TYR A 124 -0.14 14.00 7.21
N THR A 125 -1.37 14.54 7.09
CA THR A 125 -1.98 14.95 5.81
C THR A 125 -1.23 16.16 5.22
N ILE A 126 -0.82 17.11 6.07
CA ILE A 126 0.02 18.24 5.65
C ILE A 126 1.41 17.78 5.18
N ALA A 127 2.00 16.77 5.84
CA ALA A 127 3.25 16.16 5.40
C ALA A 127 3.07 15.36 4.09
N LEU A 128 1.97 14.61 3.95
CA LEU A 128 1.65 13.79 2.78
C LEU A 128 1.48 14.64 1.52
N HIS A 129 0.69 15.71 1.62
CA HIS A 129 0.50 16.66 0.51
C HIS A 129 1.81 17.30 0.04
N LYS A 130 2.83 17.38 0.90
CA LYS A 130 4.18 17.81 0.50
C LYS A 130 4.95 16.65 -0.11
N ALA A 131 5.02 15.49 0.56
CA ALA A 131 5.81 14.33 0.14
C ALA A 131 5.44 13.81 -1.26
N LEU A 132 4.19 13.99 -1.68
CA LEU A 132 3.68 13.70 -3.03
C LEU A 132 4.18 14.64 -4.14
N LEU A 133 4.79 15.79 -3.80
CA LEU A 133 5.36 16.74 -4.77
C LEU A 133 6.80 16.40 -5.20
N PHE A 134 7.42 15.41 -4.56
CA PHE A 134 8.82 15.10 -4.79
C PHE A 134 9.05 14.20 -6.02
N PHE A 135 10.01 14.59 -6.85
CA PHE A 135 10.49 13.83 -8.01
C PHE A 135 12.01 14.05 -8.19
N ASN A 136 12.74 12.99 -8.52
CA ASN A 136 14.19 13.01 -8.79
C ASN A 136 14.56 11.84 -9.71
N ALA A 137 15.27 12.10 -10.82
CA ALA A 137 15.67 11.07 -11.79
C ALA A 137 17.06 11.39 -12.37
N GLN A 138 17.98 10.43 -12.29
CA GLN A 138 19.42 10.59 -12.59
C GLN A 138 19.98 9.34 -13.32
N LYS A 139 20.99 9.50 -14.19
CA LYS A 139 21.63 8.39 -14.96
C LYS A 139 22.98 8.78 -15.58
N CYS A 140 24.05 8.11 -15.15
CA CYS A 140 25.44 8.54 -15.28
C CYS A 140 26.43 7.35 -15.37
N LEU A 141 27.73 7.64 -15.55
CA LEU A 141 28.85 6.72 -15.42
C LEU A 141 29.67 7.07 -14.16
N ASN A 142 30.20 6.05 -13.48
CA ASN A 142 31.04 6.28 -12.29
C ASN A 142 32.40 6.85 -12.67
N GLY A 143 32.82 7.93 -12.00
CA GLY A 143 34.08 8.62 -12.26
C GLY A 143 34.17 9.27 -13.65
N SER A 144 33.03 9.61 -14.28
CA SER A 144 33.03 10.27 -15.60
C SER A 144 33.86 11.55 -15.58
N THR A 145 34.74 11.71 -16.58
CA THR A 145 35.49 12.95 -16.85
C THR A 145 34.89 13.75 -18.01
N THR A 146 33.82 13.24 -18.62
CA THR A 146 33.08 13.88 -19.71
C THR A 146 31.67 14.29 -19.26
N PRO A 147 31.04 15.31 -19.90
CA PRO A 147 29.69 15.76 -19.58
C PRO A 147 28.66 14.63 -19.51
N ASP A 148 28.19 14.36 -18.30
CA ASP A 148 27.11 13.41 -18.00
C ASP A 148 26.28 13.90 -16.79
N ASP A 149 25.31 13.09 -16.36
CA ASP A 149 24.34 13.45 -15.32
C ASP A 149 24.93 13.61 -13.91
N HIS A 150 26.09 13.01 -13.62
CA HIS A 150 26.78 13.21 -12.34
C HIS A 150 27.89 14.26 -12.42
N TYR A 151 28.69 14.23 -13.48
CA TYR A 151 29.74 15.21 -13.76
C TYR A 151 29.17 16.62 -13.94
N CYS A 152 28.00 16.78 -14.55
CA CYS A 152 27.34 18.07 -14.67
C CYS A 152 26.54 18.44 -13.42
N TRP A 153 26.64 19.70 -13.01
CA TRP A 153 25.76 20.31 -12.02
C TRP A 153 25.07 21.53 -12.64
N GLN A 154 23.89 21.32 -13.22
CA GLN A 154 23.11 22.33 -13.93
C GLN A 154 21.60 22.07 -13.76
N LYS A 155 20.75 22.99 -14.21
CA LYS A 155 19.28 22.78 -14.19
C LYS A 155 18.90 21.65 -15.17
N PRO A 156 17.84 20.86 -14.94
CA PRO A 156 17.45 19.80 -15.88
C PRO A 156 17.07 20.35 -17.28
N GLU A 157 16.53 21.55 -17.35
CA GLU A 157 16.28 22.29 -18.59
C GLU A 157 17.55 22.82 -19.29
N ASP A 158 18.67 22.91 -18.58
CA ASP A 158 19.99 23.29 -19.14
C ASP A 158 20.77 22.08 -19.70
N MET A 159 20.21 20.86 -19.68
CA MET A 159 20.93 19.64 -20.03
C MET A 159 21.23 19.49 -21.53
N THR A 160 22.50 19.68 -21.90
CA THR A 160 23.01 19.60 -23.28
C THR A 160 23.84 18.36 -23.60
N TYR A 161 24.13 17.49 -22.63
CA TYR A 161 24.81 16.20 -22.84
C TYR A 161 23.83 15.11 -23.31
N GLU A 162 24.33 14.07 -23.98
CA GLU A 162 23.47 12.98 -24.47
C GLU A 162 22.87 12.14 -23.33
N ARG A 163 21.54 12.02 -23.33
CA ARG A 163 20.79 11.19 -22.38
C ARG A 163 20.42 9.84 -23.01
N SER A 164 21.42 9.01 -23.29
CA SER A 164 21.26 7.71 -23.93
C SER A 164 20.38 6.74 -23.11
N THR A 165 19.48 6.02 -23.79
CA THR A 165 18.69 4.92 -23.21
C THR A 165 19.52 3.65 -23.07
N ILE A 166 19.21 2.80 -22.09
CA ILE A 166 19.79 1.45 -21.96
C ILE A 166 18.68 0.42 -22.12
N THR A 167 18.86 -0.52 -23.04
CA THR A 167 17.90 -1.60 -23.31
C THR A 167 18.29 -2.86 -22.56
N ILE A 168 17.52 -3.22 -21.54
CA ILE A 168 17.78 -4.38 -20.68
C ILE A 168 17.25 -5.67 -21.35
N PHE A 169 18.17 -6.50 -21.86
CA PHE A 169 17.83 -7.79 -22.49
C PHE A 169 17.77 -8.98 -21.50
N LYS A 170 18.25 -8.78 -20.26
CA LYS A 170 18.18 -9.71 -19.12
C LYS A 170 18.06 -8.86 -17.84
N GLY A 171 17.06 -9.13 -17.01
CA GLY A 171 16.80 -8.37 -15.78
C GLY A 171 15.48 -8.75 -15.10
N PRO A 172 15.38 -9.95 -14.49
CA PRO A 172 14.15 -10.43 -13.87
C PRO A 172 13.74 -9.67 -12.60
N ASP A 173 14.72 -9.05 -11.96
CA ASP A 173 14.59 -8.08 -10.87
C ASP A 173 13.86 -6.83 -11.35
N LEU A 174 14.44 -6.09 -12.30
CA LEU A 174 13.86 -4.86 -12.83
C LEU A 174 12.46 -5.13 -13.45
N ALA A 175 12.34 -6.16 -14.28
CA ALA A 175 11.06 -6.50 -14.90
C ALA A 175 10.03 -7.06 -13.90
N GLY A 176 10.48 -7.68 -12.80
CA GLY A 176 9.63 -8.13 -11.70
C GLY A 176 9.08 -6.96 -10.88
N GLU A 177 9.90 -5.96 -10.58
CA GLU A 177 9.47 -4.74 -9.90
C GLU A 177 8.56 -3.88 -10.80
N MET A 178 8.89 -3.72 -12.08
CA MET A 178 8.00 -3.04 -13.04
C MET A 178 6.64 -3.76 -13.16
N ALA A 179 6.62 -5.09 -13.10
CA ALA A 179 5.37 -5.85 -13.07
C ALA A 179 4.58 -5.64 -11.77
N ALA A 180 5.25 -5.57 -10.61
CA ALA A 180 4.62 -5.25 -9.33
C ALA A 180 4.02 -3.83 -9.31
N ALA A 181 4.75 -2.84 -9.83
CA ALA A 181 4.30 -1.45 -9.92
C ALA A 181 3.07 -1.30 -10.84
N LEU A 182 3.08 -1.92 -12.02
CA LEU A 182 1.94 -1.87 -12.94
C LEU A 182 0.74 -2.67 -12.41
N ALA A 183 0.96 -3.82 -11.77
CA ALA A 183 -0.11 -4.62 -11.18
C ALA A 183 -0.76 -3.90 -9.99
N SER A 184 0.01 -3.35 -9.05
CA SER A 184 -0.53 -2.55 -7.95
C SER A 184 -1.26 -1.29 -8.43
N ALA A 185 -0.71 -0.56 -9.41
CA ALA A 185 -1.38 0.60 -10.03
C ALA A 185 -2.71 0.21 -10.70
N SER A 186 -2.81 -0.97 -11.33
CA SER A 186 -4.06 -1.42 -11.96
C SER A 186 -5.23 -1.60 -10.99
N ILE A 187 -4.94 -1.88 -9.70
CA ILE A 187 -5.94 -1.94 -8.62
C ILE A 187 -6.36 -0.52 -8.22
N VAL A 188 -5.41 0.42 -8.10
CA VAL A 188 -5.70 1.83 -7.80
C VAL A 188 -6.57 2.48 -8.89
N PHE A 189 -6.29 2.19 -10.15
CA PHE A 189 -7.02 2.72 -11.30
C PHE A 189 -8.17 1.82 -11.78
N GLN A 190 -8.70 0.92 -10.92
CA GLN A 190 -9.77 -0.02 -11.29
C GLN A 190 -11.03 0.63 -11.91
N ASP A 191 -11.30 1.90 -11.56
CA ASP A 191 -12.47 2.65 -12.01
C ASP A 191 -12.33 3.12 -13.47
N ASP A 192 -11.10 3.30 -13.97
CA ASP A 192 -10.79 3.31 -15.40
C ASP A 192 -10.39 1.90 -15.83
N LEU A 193 -11.41 1.12 -16.19
CA LEU A 193 -11.23 -0.26 -16.66
C LEU A 193 -10.31 -0.35 -17.91
N THR A 194 -10.22 0.69 -18.74
CA THR A 194 -9.38 0.69 -19.95
C THR A 194 -7.91 0.85 -19.56
N TYR A 195 -7.61 1.81 -18.70
CA TYR A 195 -6.26 2.03 -18.17
C TYR A 195 -5.82 0.87 -17.26
N SER A 196 -6.66 0.43 -16.33
CA SER A 196 -6.41 -0.76 -15.47
C SER A 196 -6.08 -2.01 -16.30
N THR A 197 -6.88 -2.32 -17.34
CA THR A 197 -6.61 -3.47 -18.23
C THR A 197 -5.28 -3.31 -18.99
N THR A 198 -4.93 -2.08 -19.38
CA THR A 198 -3.66 -1.77 -20.05
C THR A 198 -2.47 -1.98 -19.11
N LEU A 199 -2.59 -1.56 -17.85
CA LEU A 199 -1.59 -1.79 -16.80
C LEU A 199 -1.41 -3.29 -16.51
N ILE A 200 -2.49 -4.07 -16.40
CA ILE A 200 -2.44 -5.54 -16.24
C ILE A 200 -1.73 -6.19 -17.43
N LYS A 201 -2.01 -5.77 -18.66
CA LYS A 201 -1.36 -6.28 -19.87
C LYS A 201 0.15 -5.99 -19.87
N GLY A 202 0.55 -4.81 -19.41
CA GLY A 202 1.97 -4.47 -19.21
C GLY A 202 2.63 -5.33 -18.15
N ALA A 203 2.01 -5.41 -16.96
CA ALA A 203 2.51 -6.19 -15.82
C ALA A 203 2.71 -7.69 -16.16
N THR A 204 1.71 -8.31 -16.78
CA THR A 204 1.77 -9.73 -17.18
C THR A 204 2.84 -10.00 -18.24
N THR A 205 3.04 -9.06 -19.18
CA THR A 205 4.09 -9.14 -20.22
C THR A 205 5.49 -9.04 -19.61
N LEU A 206 5.72 -8.06 -18.72
CA LEU A 206 7.00 -7.87 -18.03
C LEU A 206 7.34 -9.03 -17.09
N PHE A 207 6.35 -9.58 -16.39
CA PHE A 207 6.56 -10.75 -15.54
C PHE A 207 6.84 -12.02 -16.35
N ALA A 208 6.23 -12.18 -17.53
CA ALA A 208 6.58 -13.27 -18.44
C ALA A 208 8.06 -13.18 -18.88
N PHE A 209 8.54 -11.99 -19.24
CA PHE A 209 9.96 -11.73 -19.51
C PHE A 209 10.84 -12.03 -18.29
N ALA A 210 10.44 -11.63 -17.08
CA ALA A 210 11.20 -11.91 -15.86
C ALA A 210 11.32 -13.42 -15.59
N ARG A 211 10.28 -14.20 -15.88
CA ARG A 211 10.24 -15.64 -15.57
C ARG A 211 10.98 -16.53 -16.58
N ASP A 212 11.14 -16.06 -17.82
CA ASP A 212 11.90 -16.72 -18.89
C ASP A 212 13.32 -17.09 -18.42
N SER A 213 13.69 -18.36 -18.60
CA SER A 213 15.02 -18.89 -18.29
C SER A 213 16.16 -18.21 -19.04
N GLY A 214 15.93 -17.75 -20.28
CA GLY A 214 16.93 -17.04 -21.09
C GLY A 214 17.26 -15.64 -20.58
N LYS A 215 16.42 -15.07 -19.70
CA LYS A 215 16.53 -13.70 -19.18
C LYS A 215 17.22 -13.60 -17.83
N ARG A 216 17.69 -14.72 -17.27
CA ARG A 216 18.24 -14.80 -15.90
C ARG A 216 19.68 -14.29 -15.76
N ALA A 217 19.80 -12.98 -15.67
CA ALA A 217 20.92 -12.25 -15.04
C ALA A 217 20.34 -11.01 -14.36
N THR A 218 20.93 -10.50 -13.28
CA THR A 218 20.44 -9.26 -12.65
C THR A 218 20.63 -8.07 -13.60
N TYR A 219 19.71 -7.11 -13.61
CA TYR A 219 19.73 -6.02 -14.61
C TYR A 219 20.98 -5.13 -14.53
N SER A 220 21.63 -5.07 -13.36
CA SER A 220 22.87 -4.33 -13.12
C SER A 220 24.14 -5.09 -13.51
N HIS A 221 24.06 -6.36 -13.92
CA HIS A 221 25.24 -7.22 -14.03
C HIS A 221 26.16 -6.83 -15.19
N GLY A 222 27.29 -6.20 -14.86
CA GLY A 222 28.32 -5.80 -15.83
C GLY A 222 28.03 -4.48 -16.56
N ASP A 223 26.98 -3.75 -16.19
CA ASP A 223 26.69 -2.43 -16.77
C ASP A 223 27.29 -1.30 -15.91
N PRO A 224 28.32 -0.57 -16.39
CA PRO A 224 28.97 0.50 -15.63
C PRO A 224 28.10 1.74 -15.40
N ASN A 225 26.95 1.87 -16.08
CA ASN A 225 25.97 2.94 -15.85
C ASN A 225 25.01 2.62 -14.69
N ILE A 226 24.95 1.35 -14.25
CA ILE A 226 23.94 0.85 -13.32
C ILE A 226 24.59 0.25 -12.08
N GLN A 227 25.57 -0.64 -12.26
CA GLN A 227 26.20 -1.41 -11.19
C GLN A 227 26.86 -0.57 -10.09
N PRO A 228 27.44 0.62 -10.35
CA PRO A 228 27.98 1.48 -9.28
C PRO A 228 26.92 2.13 -8.38
N TYR A 229 25.67 2.22 -8.85
CA TYR A 229 24.62 3.06 -8.23
C TYR A 229 23.46 2.24 -7.68
N TYR A 230 22.88 1.39 -8.52
CA TYR A 230 21.76 0.52 -8.17
C TYR A 230 22.12 -0.93 -8.50
N ASN A 231 23.07 -1.48 -7.74
CA ASN A 231 23.48 -2.87 -7.89
C ASN A 231 22.45 -3.85 -7.30
N SER A 232 21.76 -4.59 -8.16
CA SER A 232 20.88 -5.67 -7.74
C SER A 232 21.67 -6.83 -7.12
N THR A 233 21.17 -7.32 -5.98
CA THR A 233 21.74 -8.47 -5.26
C THR A 233 21.10 -9.83 -5.60
N GLY A 234 20.01 -9.84 -6.38
CA GLY A 234 19.20 -11.01 -6.64
C GLY A 234 18.01 -10.71 -7.54
N TYR A 235 17.14 -11.70 -7.76
CA TYR A 235 15.86 -11.51 -8.48
C TYR A 235 14.75 -12.45 -7.97
N TYR A 236 14.97 -13.12 -6.85
CA TYR A 236 14.09 -14.20 -6.36
C TYR A 236 13.00 -13.68 -5.42
N ASP A 237 13.21 -12.53 -4.77
CA ASP A 237 12.21 -11.83 -4.00
C ASP A 237 11.30 -10.97 -4.88
N GLU A 238 11.77 -10.43 -6.01
CA GLU A 238 10.91 -9.85 -7.06
C GLU A 238 10.00 -10.90 -7.72
N TYR A 239 10.45 -12.16 -7.81
CA TYR A 239 9.57 -13.27 -8.19
C TYR A 239 8.45 -13.53 -7.17
N MET A 240 8.66 -13.25 -5.87
CA MET A 240 7.61 -13.34 -4.86
C MET A 240 6.70 -12.11 -4.89
N TRP A 241 7.30 -10.92 -4.98
CA TRP A 241 6.65 -9.61 -4.97
C TRP A 241 5.76 -9.38 -6.20
N GLY A 242 6.32 -9.52 -7.41
CA GLY A 242 5.58 -9.37 -8.67
C GLY A 242 4.47 -10.42 -8.83
N ALA A 243 4.70 -11.64 -8.35
CA ALA A 243 3.65 -12.68 -8.34
C ALA A 243 2.54 -12.38 -7.31
N ALA A 244 2.86 -11.89 -6.12
CA ALA A 244 1.85 -11.49 -5.14
C ALA A 244 0.97 -10.35 -5.68
N TRP A 245 1.57 -9.31 -6.28
CA TRP A 245 0.81 -8.21 -6.89
C TRP A 245 -0.01 -8.61 -8.11
N LEU A 246 0.55 -9.44 -9.00
CA LEU A 246 -0.23 -9.99 -10.13
C LEU A 246 -1.38 -10.89 -9.68
N TYR A 247 -1.23 -11.61 -8.56
CA TYR A 247 -2.34 -12.34 -7.97
C TYR A 247 -3.45 -11.41 -7.48
N TYR A 248 -3.14 -10.35 -6.72
CA TYR A 248 -4.13 -9.36 -6.29
C TYR A 248 -4.82 -8.65 -7.47
N ALA A 249 -4.05 -8.31 -8.51
CA ALA A 249 -4.57 -7.60 -9.70
C ALA A 249 -5.41 -8.47 -10.65
N THR A 250 -5.30 -9.81 -10.60
CA THR A 250 -5.92 -10.70 -11.61
C THR A 250 -6.70 -11.89 -11.07
N GLY A 251 -6.52 -12.26 -9.80
CA GLY A 251 -7.07 -13.48 -9.21
C GLY A 251 -6.43 -14.80 -9.70
N ASN A 252 -5.50 -14.74 -10.66
CA ASN A 252 -4.97 -15.92 -11.33
C ASN A 252 -4.06 -16.74 -10.39
N SER A 253 -4.54 -17.92 -9.99
CA SER A 253 -3.91 -18.79 -9.00
C SER A 253 -2.52 -19.33 -9.40
N SER A 254 -2.14 -19.24 -10.67
CA SER A 254 -0.77 -19.57 -11.10
C SER A 254 0.28 -18.63 -10.49
N TYR A 255 -0.06 -17.36 -10.22
CA TYR A 255 0.85 -16.41 -9.59
C TYR A 255 1.05 -16.71 -8.09
N ILE A 256 -0.03 -16.94 -7.32
CA ILE A 256 0.13 -17.28 -5.89
C ILE A 256 0.83 -18.64 -5.70
N SER A 257 0.59 -19.60 -6.60
CA SER A 257 1.30 -20.90 -6.63
C SER A 257 2.81 -20.73 -6.85
N LEU A 258 3.22 -19.78 -7.70
CA LEU A 258 4.63 -19.40 -7.87
C LEU A 258 5.19 -18.67 -6.64
N ALA A 259 4.46 -17.70 -6.09
CA ALA A 259 4.91 -16.89 -4.95
C ALA A 259 5.10 -17.74 -3.66
N THR A 260 4.28 -18.77 -3.49
CA THR A 260 4.33 -19.72 -2.36
C THR A 260 5.19 -20.96 -2.64
N ASN A 261 5.81 -21.08 -3.82
CA ASN A 261 6.63 -22.23 -4.17
C ASN A 261 7.87 -22.33 -3.26
N PRO A 262 8.06 -23.42 -2.47
CA PRO A 262 9.12 -23.48 -1.45
C PRO A 262 10.56 -23.32 -1.96
N SER A 263 10.80 -23.51 -3.27
CA SER A 263 12.14 -23.31 -3.86
C SER A 263 12.52 -21.84 -4.06
N ILE A 264 11.53 -20.93 -4.09
CA ILE A 264 11.76 -19.49 -4.28
C ILE A 264 12.32 -18.81 -3.02
N PRO A 265 11.70 -18.87 -1.83
CA PRO A 265 12.24 -18.24 -0.63
C PRO A 265 13.60 -18.84 -0.23
N LYS A 266 13.84 -20.13 -0.48
CA LYS A 266 15.17 -20.75 -0.29
C LYS A 266 16.25 -20.12 -1.17
N LYS A 267 15.93 -19.75 -2.42
CA LYS A 267 16.87 -19.09 -3.34
C LYS A 267 17.02 -17.59 -3.07
N ALA A 268 15.94 -16.94 -2.61
CA ALA A 268 15.98 -15.57 -2.10
C ALA A 268 16.68 -15.44 -0.73
N LYS A 269 17.12 -16.55 -0.10
CA LYS A 269 17.72 -16.58 1.25
C LYS A 269 16.77 -16.01 2.34
N ALA A 270 15.47 -16.15 2.11
CA ALA A 270 14.38 -15.51 2.85
C ALA A 270 14.38 -15.78 4.37
N PHE A 271 14.92 -16.92 4.80
CA PHE A 271 14.96 -17.33 6.21
C PHE A 271 16.38 -17.26 6.80
N ASN A 272 17.33 -16.63 6.10
CA ASN A 272 18.66 -16.38 6.62
C ASN A 272 18.63 -15.12 7.49
N MET A 273 19.30 -15.15 8.65
CA MET A 273 19.45 -13.99 9.54
C MET A 273 20.46 -12.97 8.98
N ILE A 274 20.07 -12.30 7.89
CA ILE A 274 20.85 -11.27 7.20
C ILE A 274 20.13 -9.92 7.41
N PRO A 275 20.71 -8.94 8.14
CA PRO A 275 20.03 -7.69 8.48
C PRO A 275 19.53 -6.89 7.27
N ASP A 276 20.31 -6.81 6.19
CA ASP A 276 19.92 -6.12 4.95
C ASP A 276 18.73 -6.79 4.23
N PHE A 277 18.36 -8.04 4.58
CA PHE A 277 17.17 -8.72 4.06
C PHE A 277 15.94 -8.55 4.96
N SER A 278 16.10 -7.99 6.18
CA SER A 278 15.00 -7.76 7.12
C SER A 278 14.23 -6.45 6.86
N VAL A 279 14.73 -5.57 5.99
CA VAL A 279 14.15 -4.25 5.70
C VAL A 279 13.73 -4.15 4.23
N LEU A 280 12.54 -3.61 3.96
CA LEU A 280 12.09 -3.30 2.61
C LEU A 280 12.98 -2.20 2.02
N SER A 281 13.43 -2.39 0.78
CA SER A 281 14.21 -1.40 0.04
C SER A 281 13.95 -1.53 -1.47
N TRP A 282 14.52 -0.62 -2.27
CA TRP A 282 14.51 -0.73 -3.72
C TRP A 282 15.19 -2.02 -4.23
N ASN A 283 16.10 -2.61 -3.43
CA ASN A 283 16.82 -3.85 -3.74
C ASN A 283 16.13 -5.08 -3.12
N ASN A 284 15.77 -5.07 -1.83
CA ASN A 284 15.18 -6.23 -1.14
C ASN A 284 13.68 -6.06 -0.87
N LYS A 285 12.87 -6.98 -1.39
CA LYS A 285 11.40 -6.98 -1.30
C LYS A 285 10.86 -8.04 -0.33
N LEU A 286 11.74 -8.90 0.21
CA LEU A 286 11.38 -10.03 1.09
C LEU A 286 10.35 -9.72 2.18
N PRO A 287 10.56 -8.73 3.09
CA PRO A 287 9.63 -8.52 4.20
C PRO A 287 8.24 -8.03 3.73
N ALA A 288 8.17 -7.27 2.64
CA ALA A 288 6.90 -6.83 2.07
C ALA A 288 6.17 -7.97 1.34
N ALA A 289 6.90 -8.78 0.56
CA ALA A 289 6.34 -9.97 -0.08
C ALA A 289 5.84 -10.99 0.96
N MET A 290 6.61 -11.24 2.03
CA MET A 290 6.18 -12.05 3.17
C MET A 290 4.94 -11.49 3.85
N LEU A 291 4.87 -10.17 4.10
CA LEU A 291 3.71 -9.53 4.72
C LEU A 291 2.46 -9.68 3.85
N LEU A 292 2.57 -9.50 2.53
CA LEU A 292 1.47 -9.71 1.59
C LEU A 292 1.00 -11.17 1.58
N LEU A 293 1.92 -12.14 1.52
CA LEU A 293 1.59 -13.58 1.52
C LEU A 293 1.03 -14.04 2.89
N THR A 294 1.50 -13.45 3.99
CA THR A 294 0.98 -13.69 5.34
C THR A 294 -0.41 -13.10 5.49
N ARG A 295 -0.68 -11.90 4.96
CA ARG A 295 -2.04 -11.32 4.90
C ARG A 295 -2.98 -12.18 4.09
N PHE A 296 -2.57 -12.68 2.92
CA PHE A 296 -3.37 -13.65 2.16
C PHE A 296 -3.74 -14.91 2.97
N ARG A 297 -2.81 -15.46 3.75
CA ARG A 297 -3.04 -16.70 4.53
C ARG A 297 -3.80 -16.51 5.84
N MET A 298 -3.57 -15.40 6.55
CA MET A 298 -4.09 -15.19 7.91
C MET A 298 -5.23 -14.17 7.97
N PHE A 299 -5.32 -13.25 7.01
CA PHE A 299 -6.17 -12.07 7.06
C PHE A 299 -6.97 -11.88 5.77
N LEU A 300 -7.97 -12.76 5.56
CA LEU A 300 -9.08 -12.50 4.62
C LEU A 300 -9.79 -11.17 4.90
N ASN A 301 -9.66 -10.64 6.13
CA ASN A 301 -9.88 -9.23 6.47
C ASN A 301 -8.99 -8.88 7.70
N PRO A 302 -8.19 -7.79 7.68
CA PRO A 302 -7.40 -7.33 8.83
C PRO A 302 -8.01 -6.12 9.57
N GLY A 303 -9.25 -5.73 9.27
CA GLY A 303 -9.84 -4.46 9.73
C GLY A 303 -10.14 -4.39 11.23
N TYR A 304 -9.25 -3.73 11.97
CA TYR A 304 -9.32 -3.39 13.40
C TYR A 304 -9.29 -4.60 14.37
N PRO A 305 -8.64 -4.52 15.56
CA PRO A 305 -8.03 -3.37 16.23
C PRO A 305 -6.52 -3.17 15.99
N TYR A 306 -5.86 -4.03 15.20
CA TYR A 306 -4.40 -4.03 15.08
C TYR A 306 -3.79 -2.79 14.40
N GLU A 307 -4.61 -1.96 13.75
CA GLU A 307 -4.17 -0.77 13.01
C GLU A 307 -3.49 0.26 13.93
N ASP A 308 -3.92 0.43 15.19
CA ASP A 308 -3.30 1.35 16.15
C ASP A 308 -1.94 0.87 16.67
N MET A 309 -1.72 -0.44 16.75
CA MET A 309 -0.42 -1.00 17.15
C MET A 309 0.63 -0.79 16.03
N LEU A 310 0.21 -0.88 14.77
CA LEU A 310 1.10 -0.67 13.62
C LEU A 310 1.63 0.77 13.52
N LYS A 311 0.89 1.76 14.04
CA LYS A 311 1.35 3.17 14.10
C LYS A 311 2.68 3.31 14.87
N MET A 312 2.93 2.44 15.86
CA MET A 312 4.14 2.49 16.68
C MET A 312 5.42 2.03 15.96
N TYR A 313 5.32 1.29 14.85
CA TYR A 313 6.50 0.92 14.04
C TYR A 313 6.94 2.03 13.08
N HIS A 314 6.13 3.08 12.91
CA HIS A 314 6.41 4.20 12.03
C HIS A 314 6.98 5.38 12.83
N ASN A 315 8.30 5.50 12.90
CA ASN A 315 8.99 6.62 13.56
C ASN A 315 8.91 7.95 12.74
N ILE A 316 7.74 8.20 12.15
CA ILE A 316 7.41 9.31 11.27
C ILE A 316 7.38 10.64 12.04
N ASP A 317 6.95 10.58 13.30
CA ASP A 317 7.04 11.70 14.25
C ASP A 317 8.47 12.25 14.38
N TYR A 318 9.48 11.37 14.47
CA TYR A 318 10.89 11.74 14.50
C TYR A 318 11.32 12.38 13.17
N ILE A 319 10.88 11.83 12.03
CA ILE A 319 11.15 12.37 10.68
C ILE A 319 10.53 13.76 10.50
N MET A 320 9.35 14.00 11.09
CA MET A 320 8.61 15.27 11.03
C MET A 320 9.10 16.32 12.05
N GLY A 321 9.97 15.95 12.99
CA GLY A 321 10.68 16.89 13.86
C GLY A 321 10.78 16.51 15.34
N LYS A 322 10.15 15.42 15.81
CA LYS A 322 10.27 14.94 17.21
C LYS A 322 11.59 14.20 17.45
N ASN A 323 12.70 14.90 17.26
CA ASN A 323 14.08 14.43 17.40
C ASN A 323 14.91 15.42 18.25
N PRO A 324 16.12 15.05 18.72
CA PRO A 324 16.89 15.87 19.65
C PRO A 324 17.26 17.28 19.15
N ILE A 325 17.29 17.48 17.82
CA ILE A 325 17.57 18.78 17.20
C ILE A 325 16.31 19.57 16.78
N ASN A 326 15.10 19.05 17.06
CA ASN A 326 13.81 19.65 16.75
C ASN A 326 13.71 20.12 15.27
N MET A 327 14.02 19.22 14.34
CA MET A 327 14.17 19.52 12.91
C MET A 327 13.46 18.47 12.04
N SER A 328 12.53 18.90 11.20
CA SER A 328 11.98 18.03 10.14
C SER A 328 13.10 17.61 9.18
N TYR A 329 13.11 16.35 8.75
CA TYR A 329 13.94 15.87 7.63
C TYR A 329 13.16 15.90 6.30
N ILE A 330 11.90 16.36 6.31
CA ILE A 330 11.08 16.65 5.13
C ILE A 330 11.23 18.14 4.79
N VAL A 331 11.77 18.43 3.60
CA VAL A 331 11.97 19.79 3.09
C VAL A 331 10.63 20.50 2.92
N GLY A 332 10.53 21.73 3.42
CA GLY A 332 9.30 22.53 3.36
C GLY A 332 8.20 22.12 4.34
N TYR A 333 8.46 21.18 5.26
CA TYR A 333 7.58 20.84 6.38
C TYR A 333 8.18 21.32 7.71
N GLY A 334 7.32 21.75 8.64
CA GLY A 334 7.71 22.28 9.95
C GLY A 334 8.45 23.63 9.88
N ASN A 335 8.82 24.15 11.05
CA ASN A 335 9.50 25.45 11.17
C ASN A 335 11.02 25.37 10.92
N ARG A 336 11.62 24.18 11.06
CA ARG A 336 13.04 23.91 10.83
C ARG A 336 13.17 22.66 9.96
N PHE A 337 13.82 22.78 8.80
CA PHE A 337 14.00 21.72 7.80
C PHE A 337 15.26 21.98 6.96
N PRO A 338 15.80 21.00 6.21
CA PRO A 338 17.10 21.11 5.54
C PRO A 338 17.10 22.20 4.47
N LYS A 339 18.20 22.95 4.40
CA LYS A 339 18.39 24.06 3.44
C LYS A 339 19.50 23.78 2.43
N HIS A 340 20.39 22.83 2.70
CA HIS A 340 21.56 22.55 1.87
C HIS A 340 21.44 21.15 1.26
N VAL A 341 20.28 20.86 0.67
CA VAL A 341 19.91 19.57 0.07
C VAL A 341 20.77 19.31 -1.17
N HIS A 342 21.35 18.11 -1.27
CA HIS A 342 22.14 17.66 -2.44
C HIS A 342 21.22 17.42 -3.65
N HIS A 343 20.82 18.50 -4.32
CA HIS A 343 19.94 18.43 -5.49
C HIS A 343 20.17 19.60 -6.46
N ARG A 344 20.48 19.28 -7.71
CA ARG A 344 20.92 20.22 -8.77
C ARG A 344 19.95 21.40 -8.94
N GLY A 345 18.69 21.12 -9.28
CA GLY A 345 17.63 22.13 -9.45
C GLY A 345 17.14 22.80 -8.16
N ALA A 346 17.53 22.31 -6.98
CA ALA A 346 17.25 23.00 -5.71
C ALA A 346 18.31 24.07 -5.41
N SER A 347 19.58 23.71 -5.64
CA SER A 347 20.76 24.55 -5.40
C SER A 347 20.99 25.65 -6.46
N THR A 348 20.54 25.42 -7.70
CA THR A 348 20.72 26.35 -8.81
C THR A 348 19.57 27.37 -8.84
N PRO A 349 19.83 28.69 -8.96
CA PRO A 349 18.77 29.70 -8.99
C PRO A 349 17.75 29.47 -10.09
N ASN A 350 16.46 29.65 -9.78
CA ASN A 350 15.39 29.71 -10.76
C ASN A 350 15.37 31.11 -11.41
N ASP A 351 16.30 31.33 -12.33
CA ASP A 351 16.44 32.54 -13.14
C ASP A 351 16.45 32.20 -14.65
N ASN A 352 16.41 33.24 -15.49
CA ASN A 352 16.49 33.09 -16.95
C ASN A 352 17.93 32.88 -17.46
N ASN A 353 18.90 32.59 -16.58
CA ASN A 353 20.28 32.33 -16.99
C ASN A 353 20.46 30.83 -17.29
N HIS A 354 21.20 30.52 -18.35
CA HIS A 354 21.64 29.16 -18.66
C HIS A 354 22.95 28.85 -17.92
N TYR A 355 22.99 27.76 -17.15
CA TYR A 355 24.20 27.34 -16.44
C TYR A 355 24.83 26.12 -17.10
N SER A 356 26.07 26.26 -17.57
CA SER A 356 26.79 25.15 -18.19
C SER A 356 27.19 24.06 -17.19
N CYS A 357 27.36 22.85 -17.70
CA CYS A 357 27.66 21.60 -17.00
C CYS A 357 28.60 21.75 -15.79
N THR A 358 29.78 22.36 -15.97
CA THR A 358 30.75 22.64 -14.90
C THR A 358 30.58 24.04 -14.30
N GLY A 359 30.04 25.00 -15.06
CA GLY A 359 29.80 26.36 -14.61
C GLY A 359 28.76 26.48 -13.47
N GLY A 360 27.90 25.49 -13.32
CA GLY A 360 26.99 25.37 -12.18
C GLY A 360 27.54 24.62 -10.95
N TRP A 361 28.78 24.09 -10.99
CA TRP A 361 29.43 23.54 -9.77
C TRP A 361 29.53 24.59 -8.65
N LYS A 362 29.63 25.88 -9.01
CA LYS A 362 29.53 27.01 -8.06
C LYS A 362 28.24 27.04 -7.24
N TRP A 363 27.18 26.37 -7.69
CA TRP A 363 25.90 26.21 -6.98
C TRP A 363 25.89 24.96 -6.08
N ARG A 364 26.62 23.90 -6.46
CA ARG A 364 26.92 22.76 -5.58
C ARG A 364 27.68 23.23 -4.34
N ASP A 365 28.73 24.02 -4.57
CA ASP A 365 29.72 24.37 -3.56
C ASP A 365 29.41 25.70 -2.84
N ASN A 366 28.24 26.31 -3.10
CA ASN A 366 27.81 27.57 -2.48
C ASN A 366 27.49 27.36 -0.98
N PRO A 367 28.09 28.12 -0.04
CA PRO A 367 27.80 27.97 1.38
C PRO A 367 26.40 28.47 1.80
N ASN A 368 25.69 29.19 0.92
CA ASN A 368 24.32 29.61 1.17
C ASN A 368 23.32 28.46 0.97
N GLY A 369 22.15 28.58 1.61
CA GLY A 369 21.02 27.68 1.41
C GLY A 369 20.53 27.64 -0.03
N ASN A 370 19.91 26.52 -0.40
CA ASN A 370 19.31 26.29 -1.71
C ASN A 370 18.27 27.39 -2.04
N PRO A 371 18.39 28.11 -3.18
CA PRO A 371 17.43 29.13 -3.56
C PRO A 371 16.02 28.56 -3.76
N ASN A 372 15.89 27.31 -4.19
CA ASN A 372 14.59 26.66 -4.40
C ASN A 372 14.36 25.57 -3.34
N ASN A 373 13.28 25.69 -2.55
CA ASN A 373 12.85 24.63 -1.64
C ASN A 373 12.22 23.48 -2.44
N ILE A 374 12.92 22.34 -2.57
CA ILE A 374 12.35 21.10 -3.13
C ILE A 374 11.38 20.45 -2.13
N THR A 375 10.21 21.07 -2.00
CA THR A 375 9.20 20.77 -0.98
C THR A 375 8.72 19.32 -1.09
N GLY A 376 8.69 18.61 0.03
CA GLY A 376 8.33 17.20 0.10
C GLY A 376 9.49 16.22 0.08
N ALA A 377 10.68 16.65 -0.35
CA ALA A 377 11.87 15.81 -0.34
C ALA A 377 12.21 15.35 1.08
N MET A 378 12.32 14.04 1.31
CA MET A 378 12.91 13.47 2.50
C MET A 378 14.41 13.28 2.24
N VAL A 379 15.25 13.93 3.04
CA VAL A 379 16.70 13.68 2.99
C VAL A 379 17.06 12.37 3.71
N GLY A 380 18.26 11.84 3.47
CA GLY A 380 18.77 10.61 4.12
C GLY A 380 18.67 10.59 5.66
N GLY A 381 18.68 11.76 6.31
CA GLY A 381 18.44 11.91 7.74
C GLY A 381 19.74 11.99 8.56
N PRO A 382 19.69 11.75 9.88
CA PRO A 382 20.86 11.81 10.76
C PRO A 382 21.67 10.50 10.75
N ASP A 383 22.84 10.53 11.41
CA ASP A 383 23.57 9.32 11.77
C ASP A 383 22.95 8.59 12.97
N ARG A 384 23.56 7.46 13.37
CA ARG A 384 23.13 6.62 14.51
C ARG A 384 23.28 7.27 15.90
N PHE A 385 23.75 8.52 15.98
CA PHE A 385 23.97 9.30 17.20
C PHE A 385 23.19 10.64 17.14
N ASP A 386 22.10 10.66 16.37
CA ASP A 386 21.24 11.83 16.09
C ASP A 386 21.96 13.01 15.42
N GLN A 387 23.18 12.82 14.91
CA GLN A 387 23.95 13.90 14.29
C GLN A 387 23.51 14.14 12.85
N PHE A 388 23.05 15.36 12.56
CA PHE A 388 22.72 15.80 11.21
C PHE A 388 23.47 17.07 10.86
N HIS A 389 24.23 17.03 9.76
CA HIS A 389 24.90 18.19 9.20
C HIS A 389 24.29 18.54 7.83
N ASP A 390 23.47 19.59 7.82
CA ASP A 390 22.81 20.16 6.63
C ASP A 390 23.85 20.84 5.73
N SER A 391 24.56 20.05 4.94
CA SER A 391 25.56 20.49 3.95
C SER A 391 25.36 19.80 2.60
N ARG A 392 25.51 20.56 1.52
CA ARG A 392 25.24 20.09 0.16
C ARG A 392 26.28 19.12 -0.38
N SER A 393 27.51 19.15 0.14
CA SER A 393 28.51 18.13 -0.20
C SER A 393 28.27 16.80 0.51
N ASN A 394 27.47 16.79 1.59
CA ASN A 394 27.28 15.63 2.46
C ASN A 394 26.10 14.74 2.00
N TYR A 395 26.14 14.30 0.73
CA TYR A 395 25.04 13.59 0.05
C TYR A 395 24.48 12.41 0.85
N ASN A 396 25.32 11.66 1.58
CA ASN A 396 24.91 10.54 2.43
C ASN A 396 23.77 10.87 3.43
N PHE A 397 23.64 12.14 3.80
CA PHE A 397 22.64 12.64 4.75
C PHE A 397 21.68 13.64 4.09
N THR A 398 22.12 14.40 3.08
CA THR A 398 21.35 15.49 2.45
C THR A 398 20.83 15.22 1.03
N GLU A 399 21.11 14.06 0.44
CA GLU A 399 20.49 13.61 -0.82
C GLU A 399 19.06 13.07 -0.55
N PRO A 400 18.05 13.48 -1.35
CA PRO A 400 16.71 12.90 -1.31
C PRO A 400 16.46 11.94 -2.48
N THR A 401 15.85 10.77 -2.22
CA THR A 401 15.60 9.74 -3.25
C THR A 401 14.13 9.35 -3.34
N MET A 402 13.69 8.94 -4.54
CA MET A 402 12.30 8.53 -4.76
C MET A 402 11.92 7.29 -3.93
N ALA A 403 12.85 6.37 -3.67
CA ALA A 403 12.59 5.21 -2.85
C ALA A 403 12.38 5.58 -1.37
N GLY A 404 13.16 6.53 -0.82
CA GLY A 404 12.93 7.07 0.52
C GLY A 404 11.59 7.79 0.62
N ASN A 405 11.27 8.64 -0.37
CA ASN A 405 9.99 9.34 -0.44
C ASN A 405 8.78 8.38 -0.61
N ALA A 406 8.93 7.26 -1.33
CA ALA A 406 7.88 6.25 -1.45
C ALA A 406 7.56 5.59 -0.10
N GLY A 407 8.60 5.25 0.69
CA GLY A 407 8.43 4.76 2.06
C GLY A 407 7.74 5.79 2.98
N LEU A 408 8.15 7.06 2.89
CA LEU A 408 7.52 8.17 3.60
C LEU A 408 6.04 8.34 3.24
N VAL A 409 5.70 8.37 1.94
CA VAL A 409 4.32 8.52 1.46
C VAL A 409 3.44 7.36 1.95
N ALA A 410 3.91 6.12 1.85
CA ALA A 410 3.16 4.95 2.33
C ALA A 410 2.92 4.98 3.84
N ALA A 411 3.92 5.37 4.64
CA ALA A 411 3.80 5.49 6.09
C ALA A 411 2.98 6.72 6.54
N LEU A 412 2.95 7.80 5.76
CA LEU A 412 2.05 8.92 6.02
C LEU A 412 0.59 8.53 5.72
N ILE A 413 0.32 7.83 4.62
CA ILE A 413 -1.03 7.34 4.27
C ILE A 413 -1.58 6.38 5.33
N SER A 414 -0.75 5.62 6.05
CA SER A 414 -1.21 4.77 7.17
C SER A 414 -1.50 5.53 8.48
N LEU A 415 -1.16 6.83 8.54
CA LEU A 415 -1.33 7.70 9.71
C LEU A 415 -2.37 8.83 9.50
N THR A 416 -2.72 9.17 8.25
CA THR A 416 -3.73 10.18 7.95
C THR A 416 -5.14 9.71 8.28
N ASN A 417 -5.92 10.56 8.96
CA ASN A 417 -7.32 10.28 9.29
C ASN A 417 -8.30 11.04 8.35
N THR A 418 -7.76 11.92 7.48
CA THR A 418 -8.55 12.86 6.67
C THR A 418 -8.58 12.59 5.16
N ILE A 419 -8.13 11.40 4.70
CA ILE A 419 -8.38 10.97 3.30
C ILE A 419 -9.84 10.49 3.18
N GLY A 420 -10.55 10.98 2.16
CA GLY A 420 -12.02 10.91 2.08
C GLY A 420 -12.62 9.51 1.89
N THR A 421 -13.85 9.35 2.40
CA THR A 421 -14.83 8.28 2.09
C THR A 421 -14.31 6.84 1.98
N GLY A 422 -13.30 6.50 2.78
CA GLY A 422 -12.86 5.13 3.01
C GLY A 422 -11.95 4.56 1.92
N ILE A 423 -10.82 4.01 2.36
CA ILE A 423 -10.16 2.93 1.61
C ILE A 423 -11.14 1.76 1.62
N ASP A 424 -11.83 1.49 0.50
CA ASP A 424 -12.64 0.28 0.38
C ASP A 424 -11.71 -0.93 0.48
N LYS A 425 -11.73 -1.57 1.65
CA LYS A 425 -10.85 -2.68 2.03
C LYS A 425 -11.07 -3.91 1.12
N ASN A 426 -12.11 -3.94 0.30
CA ASN A 426 -12.39 -5.00 -0.67
C ASN A 426 -11.68 -4.80 -2.03
N THR A 427 -11.30 -3.58 -2.43
CA THR A 427 -10.71 -3.28 -3.75
C THR A 427 -9.50 -4.16 -4.09
N ILE A 428 -8.51 -4.21 -3.20
CA ILE A 428 -7.28 -5.02 -3.33
C ILE A 428 -7.54 -6.54 -3.36
N PHE A 429 -8.69 -6.98 -2.84
CA PHE A 429 -9.14 -8.37 -2.88
C PHE A 429 -10.22 -8.63 -3.94
N SER A 430 -10.65 -7.62 -4.71
CA SER A 430 -11.84 -7.69 -5.59
C SER A 430 -11.72 -8.72 -6.73
N LYS A 431 -10.49 -9.12 -7.07
CA LYS A 431 -10.18 -10.18 -8.04
C LYS A 431 -9.79 -11.50 -7.37
N VAL A 432 -9.51 -11.51 -6.07
CA VAL A 432 -9.05 -12.70 -5.33
C VAL A 432 -10.24 -13.65 -5.12
N PRO A 433 -10.17 -14.91 -5.60
CA PRO A 433 -11.23 -15.88 -5.36
C PRO A 433 -11.40 -16.19 -3.87
N PRO A 434 -12.64 -16.39 -3.36
CA PRO A 434 -12.87 -16.70 -1.96
C PRO A 434 -12.23 -18.05 -1.57
N LEU A 435 -11.51 -18.08 -0.45
CA LEU A 435 -10.67 -19.20 -0.03
C LEU A 435 -11.42 -20.33 0.72
N GLY A 436 -12.74 -20.37 0.62
CA GLY A 436 -13.58 -21.39 1.26
C GLY A 436 -14.75 -21.81 0.37
N PRO A 437 -15.41 -22.93 0.68
CA PRO A 437 -16.65 -23.30 -0.01
C PRO A 437 -17.66 -22.18 0.18
N GLN A 438 -18.28 -21.70 -0.91
CA GLN A 438 -19.39 -20.78 -0.79
C GLN A 438 -20.55 -21.51 -0.10
N ASN A 439 -21.21 -20.84 0.84
CA ASN A 439 -22.47 -21.34 1.40
C ASN A 439 -23.43 -21.65 0.25
N PRO A 440 -24.12 -22.81 0.26
CA PRO A 440 -25.12 -23.10 -0.76
C PRO A 440 -26.18 -21.97 -0.79
N PRO A 441 -26.74 -21.65 -1.96
CA PRO A 441 -27.80 -20.65 -2.05
C PRO A 441 -28.94 -21.01 -1.09
N PRO A 442 -29.61 -20.03 -0.47
CA PRO A 442 -30.69 -20.30 0.45
C PRO A 442 -31.76 -21.16 -0.24
N PRO A 443 -32.37 -22.13 0.46
CA PRO A 443 -33.37 -23.00 -0.14
C PRO A 443 -34.51 -22.16 -0.73
N PRO A 444 -35.10 -22.60 -1.86
CA PRO A 444 -36.17 -21.84 -2.50
C PRO A 444 -37.32 -21.61 -1.51
N PRO A 445 -37.98 -20.42 -1.52
CA PRO A 445 -39.03 -20.10 -0.57
C PRO A 445 -40.08 -21.21 -0.52
N TRP A 446 -40.33 -21.74 0.69
CA TRP A 446 -41.28 -22.81 0.90
C TRP A 446 -42.66 -22.40 0.38
N LYS A 447 -43.21 -23.18 -0.55
CA LYS A 447 -44.56 -23.00 -1.06
C LYS A 447 -45.50 -23.95 -0.30
N PRO A 448 -46.55 -23.45 0.35
CA PRO A 448 -47.65 -24.27 0.86
C PRO A 448 -48.45 -24.91 -0.27
#